data_AF-A0A0N8K3D7-F1
#
_entry.id   AF-A0A0N8K3D7-F1
#
_cell.length_a   1.000
_cell.length_b   1.000
_cell.length_c   1.000
_cell.angle_alpha   90.00
_cell.angle_beta   90.00
_cell.angle_gamma   90.00
#
_symmetry.space_group_name_H-M   'P 1'
#
loop_
_entity.id
_entity.type
_entity.pdbx_description
1 polymer ?
#
loop_
_entity_poly.entity_id
_entity_poly.type
_entity_poly.pdbx_seq_one_letter_code
_entity_poly.pdbx_strand_id
1 'polypeptide(L)'
;MEVFPKCDCSLTPTLSCSHLPPPLPPRLFLKSHSGTAGRQSSMVIHGADFSTRDVDNDNCMCKCALMLTGGWWFDACGPSNLNGMYYNHGQHVGKLNGIKWHYFKGPSYSLRATTMMIRPLDF
;
A
#
# COMPACT_ATOMS: atom_id res chain seq x y z
N MET A 1 5.13 -11.14 -5.60
CA MET A 1 3.97 -10.87 -4.75
C MET A 1 3.17 -9.80 -5.49
N GLU A 2 2.06 -10.19 -6.10
CA GLU A 2 1.37 -9.39 -7.13
C GLU A 2 -0.03 -9.01 -6.65
N VAL A 3 -0.38 -7.74 -6.80
CA VAL A 3 -1.72 -7.20 -6.54
C VAL A 3 -2.05 -6.20 -7.64
N PHE A 4 -3.19 -6.37 -8.29
CA PHE A 4 -3.62 -5.61 -9.46
C PHE A 4 -4.90 -4.85 -9.15
N PRO A 5 -4.88 -3.52 -9.20
CA PRO A 5 -6.08 -2.75 -9.48
C PRO A 5 -6.24 -2.57 -11.00
N LYS A 6 -7.42 -2.89 -11.52
CA LYS A 6 -7.84 -2.57 -12.89
C LYS A 6 -8.09 -1.07 -13.00
N CYS A 7 -7.57 -0.43 -14.05
CA CYS A 7 -8.04 0.88 -14.51
C CYS A 7 -8.59 0.71 -15.92
N ASP A 8 -9.88 0.98 -16.11
CA ASP A 8 -10.52 1.10 -17.42
C ASP A 8 -10.62 2.61 -17.74
N CYS A 9 -10.10 3.02 -18.89
CA CYS A 9 -10.09 4.40 -19.34
C CYS A 9 -10.97 4.51 -20.59
N SER A 10 -12.25 4.81 -20.41
CA SER A 10 -13.11 5.30 -21.50
C SER A 10 -13.16 6.83 -21.46
N LEU A 11 -12.60 7.45 -22.49
CA LEU A 11 -12.53 8.90 -22.68
C LEU A 11 -13.80 9.40 -23.38
N THR A 12 -14.48 10.40 -22.82
CA THR A 12 -15.34 11.33 -23.57
C THR A 12 -14.84 12.76 -23.36
N PRO A 13 -14.70 13.58 -24.42
CA PRO A 13 -14.15 14.93 -24.30
C PRO A 13 -15.28 15.96 -24.26
N THR A 14 -15.49 16.63 -23.11
CA THR A 14 -15.99 18.03 -22.98
C THR A 14 -16.48 18.36 -21.56
N LEU A 15 -15.74 18.01 -20.51
CA LEU A 15 -16.02 18.56 -19.17
C LEU A 15 -14.85 19.44 -18.75
N SER A 16 -15.13 20.74 -18.68
CA SER A 16 -14.26 21.76 -18.12
C SER A 16 -13.77 21.33 -16.73
N CYS A 17 -12.44 21.33 -16.53
CA CYS A 17 -11.76 20.82 -15.34
C CYS A 17 -12.12 21.51 -14.02
N SER A 18 -12.98 22.52 -14.01
CA SER A 18 -13.35 23.28 -12.80
C SER A 18 -14.47 22.66 -11.95
N HIS A 19 -15.13 21.60 -12.42
CA HIS A 19 -16.28 20.97 -11.74
C HIS A 19 -16.18 19.46 -11.55
N LEU A 20 -15.01 18.86 -11.81
CA LEU A 20 -14.81 17.46 -11.47
C LEU A 20 -14.65 17.32 -9.95
N PRO A 21 -15.43 16.44 -9.28
CA PRO A 21 -15.12 16.07 -7.91
C PRO A 21 -13.65 15.62 -7.84
N PRO A 22 -12.94 15.89 -6.74
CA PRO A 22 -11.57 15.42 -6.60
C PRO A 22 -11.54 13.92 -6.89
N PRO A 23 -10.57 13.44 -7.69
CA PRO A 23 -10.50 12.02 -8.04
C PRO A 23 -10.48 11.19 -6.75
N LEU A 24 -11.32 10.16 -6.69
CA LEU A 24 -11.34 9.25 -5.55
C LEU A 24 -9.95 8.60 -5.39
N PRO A 25 -9.50 8.37 -4.15
CA PRO A 25 -8.21 7.76 -3.92
C PRO A 25 -8.16 6.33 -4.51
N PRO A 26 -7.02 5.89 -5.07
CA PRO A 26 -6.87 4.53 -5.57
C PRO A 26 -7.12 3.50 -4.46
N ARG A 27 -8.05 2.56 -4.70
CA ARG A 27 -8.41 1.53 -3.73
C ARG A 27 -7.86 0.17 -4.11
N LEU A 28 -7.29 -0.55 -3.15
CA LEU A 28 -6.70 -1.88 -3.39
C LEU A 28 -7.70 -3.00 -3.14
N PHE A 29 -7.86 -3.91 -4.10
CA PHE A 29 -8.70 -5.11 -3.92
C PHE A 29 -7.90 -6.38 -4.11
N LEU A 30 -8.05 -7.31 -3.15
CA LEU A 30 -7.34 -8.58 -3.11
C LEU A 30 -8.31 -9.73 -2.88
N LYS A 31 -8.18 -10.81 -3.66
CA LYS A 31 -9.06 -11.97 -3.57
C LYS A 31 -8.41 -13.16 -2.86
N SER A 32 -7.14 -13.42 -3.13
CA SER A 32 -6.44 -14.61 -2.62
C SER A 32 -4.96 -14.31 -2.40
N HIS A 33 -4.37 -15.03 -1.44
CA HIS A 33 -2.97 -14.92 -1.07
C HIS A 33 -2.29 -16.29 -1.17
N SER A 34 -1.09 -16.33 -1.75
CA SER A 34 -0.22 -17.50 -1.81
C SER A 34 1.25 -17.09 -1.76
N GLY A 35 2.15 -18.04 -1.49
CA GLY A 35 3.59 -17.82 -1.43
C GLY A 35 4.20 -18.01 -0.04
N THR A 36 5.45 -17.60 0.11
CA THR A 36 6.28 -17.87 1.31
C THR A 36 6.48 -16.66 2.22
N ALA A 37 6.00 -15.48 1.83
CA ALA A 37 6.10 -14.24 2.62
C ALA A 37 5.00 -14.13 3.68
N GLY A 38 4.82 -15.18 4.46
CA GLY A 38 3.78 -15.31 5.49
C GLY A 38 2.64 -16.25 5.09
N ARG A 39 1.99 -16.85 6.09
CA ARG A 39 0.78 -17.68 5.85
C ARG A 39 -0.48 -16.83 5.65
N GLN A 40 -0.46 -15.59 6.16
CA GLN A 40 -1.52 -14.60 6.06
C GLN A 40 -1.03 -13.41 5.24
N SER A 41 -1.93 -12.75 4.53
CA SER A 41 -1.63 -11.52 3.77
C SER A 41 -1.34 -10.36 4.72
N SER A 42 -0.22 -9.65 4.54
CA SER A 42 0.02 -8.37 5.24
C SER A 42 -0.62 -7.17 4.56
N MET A 43 -1.28 -7.36 3.40
CA MET A 43 -2.14 -6.35 2.79
C MET A 43 -3.52 -6.37 3.42
N VAL A 44 -4.14 -5.19 3.48
CA VAL A 44 -5.54 -5.02 3.82
C VAL A 44 -6.39 -5.61 2.69
N ILE A 45 -7.17 -6.64 3.00
CA ILE A 45 -7.91 -7.43 2.00
C ILE A 45 -9.30 -6.81 1.71
N HIS A 46 -9.88 -6.11 2.68
CA HIS A 46 -11.24 -5.54 2.60
C HIS A 46 -11.32 -4.18 1.89
N GLY A 47 -10.25 -3.78 1.21
CA GLY A 47 -10.15 -2.50 0.51
C GLY A 47 -9.79 -1.36 1.43
N ALA A 48 -8.59 -0.82 1.24
CA ALA A 48 -8.12 0.44 1.84
C ALA A 48 -7.86 1.44 0.72
N ASP A 49 -8.11 2.71 1.02
CA ASP A 49 -7.79 3.82 0.13
C ASP A 49 -6.31 4.19 0.27
N PHE A 50 -5.72 4.71 -0.81
CA PHE A 50 -4.34 5.11 -0.77
C PHE A 50 -4.18 6.44 -0.03
N SER A 51 -3.36 6.45 1.01
CA SER A 51 -3.04 7.66 1.78
C SER A 51 -1.61 8.09 1.50
N THR A 52 -1.41 9.41 1.45
CA THR A 52 -0.10 10.07 1.29
C THR A 52 0.13 11.04 2.45
N ARG A 53 1.29 11.69 2.49
CA ARG A 53 1.61 12.66 3.54
C ARG A 53 0.64 13.84 3.56
N ASP A 54 0.15 14.23 2.39
CA ASP A 54 -0.71 15.39 2.13
C ASP A 54 -2.20 15.04 2.08
N VAL A 55 -2.56 13.79 1.80
CA VAL A 55 -3.95 13.31 1.70
C VAL A 55 -4.15 12.11 2.62
N ASP A 56 -4.98 12.30 3.65
CA ASP A 56 -5.26 11.30 4.67
C ASP A 56 -6.58 10.57 4.37
N ASN A 57 -6.46 9.33 3.90
CA ASN A 57 -7.59 8.44 3.59
C ASN A 57 -7.54 7.14 4.41
N ASP A 58 -6.73 7.12 5.49
CA ASP A 58 -6.58 5.93 6.31
C ASP A 58 -7.68 5.85 7.38
N ASN A 59 -7.91 4.66 7.93
CA ASN A 59 -8.97 4.43 8.94
C ASN A 59 -8.44 4.63 10.37
N CYS A 60 -7.36 5.38 10.55
CA CYS A 60 -6.80 5.71 11.86
C CYS A 60 -7.24 7.11 12.32
N MET A 61 -7.24 7.35 13.63
CA MET A 61 -7.26 8.71 14.17
C MET A 61 -5.90 9.43 14.01
N CYS A 62 -4.88 8.67 13.61
CA CYS A 62 -3.52 9.09 13.36
C CYS A 62 -3.29 9.26 11.86
N LYS A 63 -2.25 9.97 11.45
CA LYS A 63 -1.87 10.10 10.03
C LYS A 63 -0.82 9.05 9.67
N CYS A 64 -1.22 7.89 9.16
CA CYS A 64 -0.33 6.75 8.97
C CYS A 64 0.79 7.05 7.96
N ALA A 65 0.47 7.70 6.84
CA ALA A 65 1.47 8.10 5.85
C ALA A 65 2.50 9.11 6.41
N LEU A 66 2.10 9.94 7.36
CA LEU A 66 3.00 10.86 8.04
C LEU A 66 3.90 10.14 9.05
N MET A 67 3.34 9.23 9.86
CA MET A 67 4.06 8.50 10.90
C MET A 67 4.97 7.40 10.35
N LEU A 68 4.47 6.63 9.38
CA LEU A 68 5.14 5.46 8.84
C LEU A 68 5.89 5.73 7.54
N THR A 69 5.78 6.95 7.01
CA THR A 69 6.41 7.45 5.78
C THR A 69 5.95 6.73 4.51
N GLY A 70 5.96 7.46 3.39
CA GLY A 70 5.53 6.93 2.10
C GLY A 70 4.01 6.84 1.96
N GLY A 71 3.57 6.66 0.71
CA GLY A 71 2.16 6.42 0.40
C GLY A 71 1.83 4.93 0.40
N TRP A 72 0.70 4.54 0.97
CA TRP A 72 0.28 3.16 1.04
C TRP A 72 -1.24 3.04 1.20
N TRP A 73 -1.76 1.84 0.94
CA TRP A 73 -3.13 1.46 1.30
C TRP A 73 -3.20 1.14 2.80
N PHE A 74 -3.13 2.20 3.61
CA PHE A 74 -3.19 2.12 5.06
C PHE A 74 -4.64 1.94 5.52
N ASP A 75 -4.85 1.06 6.51
CA ASP A 75 -6.11 0.95 7.26
C ASP A 75 -5.95 1.70 8.59
N ALA A 76 -6.04 1.06 9.76
CA ALA A 76 -5.46 1.60 10.99
C ALA A 76 -3.91 1.43 10.97
N CYS A 77 -3.28 2.00 9.94
CA CYS A 77 -1.91 1.80 9.44
C CYS A 77 -1.60 0.37 8.97
N GLY A 78 -2.00 -0.64 9.73
CA GLY A 78 -1.96 -2.03 9.27
C GLY A 78 -0.57 -2.69 9.20
N PRO A 79 -0.53 -3.91 8.64
CA PRO A 79 0.61 -4.81 8.79
C PRO A 79 1.72 -4.60 7.74
N SER A 80 1.53 -3.76 6.74
CA SER A 80 2.51 -3.57 5.67
C SER A 80 2.75 -2.11 5.34
N ASN A 81 3.93 -1.84 4.81
CA ASN A 81 4.28 -0.62 4.10
C ASN A 81 5.52 -0.91 3.26
N LEU A 82 5.36 -1.25 1.97
CA LEU A 82 6.53 -1.51 1.12
C LEU A 82 7.19 -0.21 0.60
N ASN A 83 6.58 0.94 0.87
CA ASN A 83 7.04 2.28 0.51
C ASN A 83 7.63 3.06 1.71
N GLY A 84 7.88 2.39 2.83
CA GLY A 84 8.49 2.99 4.01
C GLY A 84 9.97 3.31 3.84
N MET A 85 10.57 3.90 4.88
CA MET A 85 11.99 4.24 4.90
C MET A 85 12.89 3.01 4.71
N TYR A 86 13.82 3.11 3.77
CA TYR A 86 14.91 2.14 3.64
C TYR A 86 15.90 2.29 4.80
N TYR A 87 16.34 1.16 5.35
CA TYR A 87 17.36 1.11 6.40
C TYR A 87 18.47 0.14 6.01
N ASN A 88 19.71 0.55 6.24
CA ASN A 88 20.88 -0.28 5.96
C ASN A 88 20.98 -1.49 6.89
N HIS A 89 21.86 -2.43 6.53
CA HIS A 89 22.21 -3.55 7.38
C HIS A 89 22.66 -3.07 8.78
N GLY A 90 22.24 -3.79 9.83
CA GLY A 90 22.47 -3.39 11.23
C GLY A 90 21.52 -2.32 11.77
N GLN A 91 20.77 -1.61 10.92
CA GLN A 91 19.84 -0.55 11.33
C GLN A 91 18.36 -0.90 11.09
N HIS A 92 18.07 -2.07 10.55
CA HIS A 92 16.74 -2.43 10.03
C HIS A 92 15.78 -3.01 11.09
N VAL A 93 16.23 -3.24 12.32
CA VAL A 93 15.41 -3.77 13.42
C VAL A 93 14.87 -2.61 14.27
N GLY A 94 13.64 -2.73 14.78
CA GLY A 94 12.98 -1.71 15.58
C GLY A 94 12.45 -0.52 14.78
N LYS A 95 12.25 -0.68 13.47
CA LYS A 95 11.86 0.40 12.55
C LYS A 95 10.39 0.27 12.15
N LEU A 96 9.52 1.01 12.82
CA LEU A 96 8.07 1.00 12.54
C LEU A 96 7.73 1.64 11.19
N ASN A 97 8.48 2.67 10.81
CA ASN A 97 8.36 3.40 9.55
C ASN A 97 9.22 2.80 8.41
N GLY A 98 9.75 1.59 8.61
CA GLY A 98 10.57 0.91 7.60
C GLY A 98 9.76 0.25 6.49
N ILE A 99 10.45 -0.39 5.55
CA ILE A 99 9.86 -1.23 4.52
C ILE A 99 9.33 -2.52 5.18
N LYS A 100 8.05 -2.56 5.52
CA LYS A 100 7.48 -3.54 6.46
C LYS A 100 6.59 -4.56 5.76
N TRP A 101 6.78 -5.83 6.13
CA TRP A 101 5.84 -6.92 5.86
C TRP A 101 5.67 -7.82 7.08
N HIS A 102 4.65 -7.52 7.89
CA HIS A 102 4.48 -8.07 9.24
C HIS A 102 4.52 -9.60 9.26
N TYR A 103 3.74 -10.27 8.42
CA TYR A 103 3.60 -11.73 8.50
C TYR A 103 4.78 -12.51 7.90
N PHE A 104 5.81 -11.80 7.40
CA PHE A 104 7.08 -12.41 6.97
C PHE A 104 8.21 -12.17 7.97
N LYS A 105 8.45 -10.92 8.38
CA LYS A 105 9.61 -10.55 9.24
C LYS A 105 9.24 -9.82 10.52
N GLY A 106 7.95 -9.64 10.80
CA GLY A 106 7.44 -8.94 11.97
C GLY A 106 7.19 -7.44 11.75
N PRO A 107 6.57 -6.76 12.73
CA PRO A 107 6.08 -5.39 12.60
C PRO A 107 7.15 -4.31 12.56
N SER A 108 8.40 -4.62 12.93
CA SER A 108 9.46 -3.63 13.13
C SER A 108 10.75 -3.99 12.38
N TYR A 109 10.66 -4.88 11.40
CA TYR A 109 11.77 -5.25 10.53
C TYR A 109 11.63 -4.55 9.18
N SER A 110 12.64 -3.76 8.81
CA SER A 110 12.72 -3.13 7.48
C SER A 110 13.39 -4.06 6.47
N LEU A 111 12.70 -4.40 5.39
CA LEU A 111 13.20 -5.25 4.31
C LEU A 111 14.27 -4.53 3.50
N ARG A 112 15.24 -5.31 3.01
CA ARG A 112 16.33 -4.80 2.16
C ARG A 112 15.90 -4.51 0.72
N ALA A 113 14.92 -5.26 0.22
CA ALA A 113 14.45 -5.13 -1.15
C ALA A 113 13.00 -5.59 -1.23
N THR A 114 12.25 -4.93 -2.11
CA THR A 114 10.87 -5.23 -2.41
C THR A 114 10.64 -5.08 -3.90
N THR A 115 9.70 -5.84 -4.43
CA THR A 115 9.29 -5.74 -5.83
C THR A 115 7.82 -6.11 -5.90
N MET A 116 7.00 -5.17 -6.40
CA MET A 116 5.59 -5.39 -6.69
C MET A 116 5.45 -5.46 -8.21
N MET A 117 4.78 -6.51 -8.70
CA MET A 117 4.60 -6.75 -10.13
C MET A 117 3.16 -7.15 -10.39
N ILE A 118 2.78 -7.05 -11.66
CA ILE A 118 1.47 -7.41 -12.15
C ILE A 118 1.58 -8.11 -13.52
N ARG A 119 1.13 -9.36 -13.64
CA ARG A 119 0.75 -10.09 -14.87
C ARG A 119 -0.75 -10.47 -15.06
N PRO A 120 -1.38 -10.26 -16.24
CA PRO A 120 -2.76 -10.69 -16.51
C PRO A 120 -3.06 -12.15 -16.14
N LEU A 121 -4.30 -12.44 -15.74
CA LEU A 121 -4.70 -13.80 -15.30
C LEU A 121 -4.68 -14.83 -16.43
N ASP A 122 -4.80 -14.36 -17.67
CA ASP A 122 -4.92 -15.11 -18.92
C ASP A 122 -3.62 -15.14 -19.74
N PHE A 123 -2.48 -14.84 -19.11
CA PHE A 123 -1.16 -14.87 -19.74
C PHE A 123 -0.64 -16.29 -20.04
#